data_AF-A0A5A7N995-F1
#
_entry.id   AF-A0A5A7N995-F1
#
_cell.length_a   1.000
_cell.length_b   1.000
_cell.length_c   1.000
_cell.angle_alpha   90.00
_cell.angle_beta   90.00
_cell.angle_gamma   90.00
#
_symmetry.space_group_name_H-M   'P 1'
#
loop_
_entity.id
_entity.type
_entity.pdbx_description
1 polymer ?
#
loop_
_entity_poly.entity_id
_entity_poly.type
_entity_poly.pdbx_seq_one_letter_code
_entity_poly.pdbx_strand_id
1 'polypeptide(L)'
;MSVDLEARIRAEGHDPKIYVTTPVFTGSVFFKACDVRALALWIGYDPLPDNPSHGEVWGSPRPNRFRRDQVSGLQQTAKWYVSLQDVEIR
;
A
#
# COMPACT_ATOMS: atom_id res chain seq x y z
N MET A 1 -11.80 0.27 -9.40
CA MET A 1 -11.02 1.33 -10.08
C MET A 1 -9.78 1.61 -9.24
N SER A 2 -8.59 1.57 -9.83
CA SER A 2 -7.33 1.86 -9.12
C SER A 2 -7.07 3.36 -9.23
N VAL A 3 -7.04 4.06 -8.11
CA VAL A 3 -6.65 5.46 -8.02
C VAL A 3 -5.18 5.51 -7.64
N ASP A 4 -4.39 6.36 -8.31
CA ASP A 4 -3.07 6.73 -7.81
C ASP A 4 -3.25 7.72 -6.66
N LEU A 5 -3.30 7.17 -5.45
CA LEU A 5 -3.56 7.95 -4.24
C LEU A 5 -2.43 8.94 -3.96
N GLU A 6 -1.20 8.57 -4.29
CA GLU A 6 -0.03 9.42 -4.06
C GLU A 6 -0.08 10.67 -4.94
N ALA A 7 -0.41 10.52 -6.22
CA ALA A 7 -0.60 11.65 -7.13
C ALA A 7 -1.74 12.57 -6.67
N ARG A 8 -2.85 12.00 -6.20
CA ARG A 8 -3.99 12.77 -5.70
C ARG A 8 -3.64 13.57 -4.43
N ILE A 9 -3.03 12.92 -3.44
CA ILE A 9 -2.61 13.56 -2.18
C ILE A 9 -1.66 14.74 -2.48
N ARG A 10 -0.70 14.54 -3.41
CA ARG A 10 0.21 15.62 -3.84
C ARG A 10 -0.51 16.77 -4.53
N ALA A 11 -1.50 16.49 -5.38
CA ALA A 11 -2.29 17.51 -6.06
C ALA A 11 -3.10 18.37 -5.08
N GLU A 12 -3.49 17.81 -3.94
CA GLU A 12 -4.15 18.50 -2.83
C GLU A 12 -3.16 19.32 -1.97
N GLY A 13 -1.85 19.26 -2.25
CA GLY A 13 -0.81 20.02 -1.56
C GLY A 13 -0.29 19.36 -0.28
N HIS A 14 -0.61 18.08 -0.05
CA HIS A 14 -0.16 17.33 1.12
C HIS A 14 1.05 16.44 0.80
N ASP A 15 1.87 16.13 1.82
CA ASP A 15 2.89 15.08 1.73
C ASP A 15 2.23 13.71 1.99
N PRO A 16 2.23 12.77 1.02
CA PRO A 16 1.67 11.43 1.21
C PRO A 16 2.22 10.68 2.42
N LYS A 17 3.45 10.98 2.86
CA LYS A 17 4.07 10.33 4.03
C LYS A 17 3.28 10.51 5.30
N ILE A 18 2.50 11.59 5.46
CA ILE A 18 1.70 11.84 6.67
C ILE A 18 0.56 10.84 6.82
N TYR A 19 0.08 10.24 5.72
CA TYR A 19 -1.03 9.27 5.73
C TYR A 19 -0.56 7.84 5.96
N VAL A 20 0.74 7.58 5.80
CA VAL A 20 1.34 6.25 5.96
C VAL A 20 2.36 6.17 7.09
N THR A 21 2.61 7.29 7.77
CA THR A 21 3.54 7.40 8.89
C THR A 21 2.86 8.18 10.01
N THR A 22 2.47 7.47 11.06
CA THR A 22 1.99 8.07 12.31
C THR A 22 2.93 7.65 13.44
N PRO A 23 2.87 8.23 14.66
CA PRO A 23 3.74 7.80 15.76
C PRO A 23 3.70 6.28 16.04
N VAL A 24 2.59 5.62 15.67
CA VAL A 24 2.43 4.16 15.79
C VAL A 24 3.11 3.41 14.64
N PHE A 25 3.16 3.99 13.44
CA PHE A 25 3.73 3.38 12.24
C PHE A 25 4.97 4.16 11.82
N THR A 26 6.12 3.77 12.36
CA THR A 26 7.41 4.45 12.17
C THR A 26 8.05 4.22 10.80
N GLY A 27 7.55 3.24 10.04
CA GLY A 27 8.01 2.92 8.70
C GLY A 27 6.87 2.45 7.81
N SER A 28 7.05 2.60 6.50
CA SER A 28 6.06 2.22 5.50
C SER A 28 6.73 1.71 4.23
N VAL A 29 6.05 0.80 3.54
CA VAL A 29 6.46 0.28 2.24
C VAL A 29 5.48 0.72 1.16
N PHE A 30 5.93 0.73 -0.08
CA PHE A 30 5.08 0.93 -1.25
C PHE A 30 5.19 -0.23 -2.23
N PHE A 31 4.15 -0.39 -3.04
CA PHE A 31 4.07 -1.34 -4.13
C PHE A 31 3.67 -0.61 -5.40
N LYS A 32 4.15 -1.07 -6.57
CA LYS A 32 3.53 -0.64 -7.82
C LYS A 32 2.22 -1.37 -8.01
N ALA A 33 1.18 -0.65 -8.44
CA ALA A 33 -0.12 -1.26 -8.71
C ALA A 33 -0.06 -2.40 -9.75
N CYS A 34 0.88 -2.34 -10.72
CA CYS A 34 1.10 -3.43 -11.68
C CYS A 34 1.59 -4.72 -11.01
N ASP A 35 2.49 -4.61 -10.03
CA ASP A 35 3.07 -5.75 -9.33
C ASP A 35 2.01 -6.45 -8.48
N VAL A 36 1.17 -5.67 -7.77
CA VAL A 36 0.02 -6.18 -7.01
C VAL A 36 -0.97 -6.93 -7.92
N ARG A 37 -1.29 -6.37 -9.09
CA ARG A 37 -2.21 -7.03 -10.05
C ARG A 37 -1.61 -8.30 -10.63
N ALA A 38 -0.30 -8.36 -10.86
CA ALA A 38 0.38 -9.57 -11.33
C ALA A 38 0.24 -10.74 -10.33
N LEU A 39 0.03 -10.45 -9.04
CA LEU A 39 -0.25 -11.43 -7.99
C LEU A 39 -1.74 -11.84 -7.93
N ALA A 40 -2.54 -11.46 -8.92
CA ALA A 40 -3.99 -11.66 -8.94
C ALA A 40 -4.70 -11.06 -7.71
N LEU A 41 -4.17 -9.97 -7.18
CA LEU A 41 -4.79 -9.17 -6.13
C LEU A 41 -5.56 -8.00 -6.75
N TRP A 42 -6.61 -7.58 -6.06
CA TRP A 42 -7.38 -6.40 -6.42
C TRP A 42 -6.81 -5.21 -5.67
N ILE A 43 -6.86 -4.03 -6.26
CA ILE A 43 -6.45 -2.77 -5.64
C ILE A 43 -7.48 -1.70 -5.96
N GLY A 44 -7.86 -0.93 -4.96
CA GLY A 44 -8.96 0.03 -5.09
C GLY A 44 -8.86 1.21 -4.16
N TYR A 45 -9.56 2.26 -4.56
CA TYR A 45 -9.88 3.39 -3.68
C TYR A 45 -10.98 2.98 -2.71
N ASP A 46 -10.74 3.14 -1.42
CA ASP A 46 -11.67 2.79 -0.35
C ASP A 46 -11.54 3.81 0.79
N PRO A 47 -12.07 5.03 0.62
CA PRO A 47 -11.87 6.11 1.59
C PRO A 47 -12.51 5.78 2.94
N LEU A 48 -11.81 6.09 4.02
CA LEU A 48 -12.33 6.02 5.39
C LEU A 48 -12.76 7.41 5.86
N PRO A 49 -13.69 7.51 6.85
CA PRO A 49 -14.14 8.80 7.38
C PRO A 49 -13.00 9.69 7.91
N ASP A 50 -11.97 9.08 8.48
CA ASP A 50 -10.79 9.70 9.06
C ASP A 50 -9.58 9.73 8.11
N ASN A 51 -9.58 8.89 7.07
CA ASN A 51 -8.57 8.88 6.01
C ASN A 51 -9.23 8.83 4.62
N PRO A 52 -9.60 9.99 4.05
CA PRO A 52 -10.18 10.07 2.71
C PRO A 52 -9.25 9.58 1.60
N SER A 53 -7.95 9.44 1.89
CA SER A 53 -6.94 8.92 0.97
C SER A 53 -6.58 7.47 1.24
N HIS A 54 -7.43 6.75 1.98
CA HIS A 54 -7.32 5.30 2.12
C HIS A 54 -7.62 4.56 0.81
N GLY A 55 -6.90 3.47 0.62
CA GLY A 55 -7.18 2.47 -0.39
C GLY A 55 -6.71 1.12 0.10
N GLU A 56 -7.22 0.08 -0.53
CA GLU A 56 -7.06 -1.28 -0.04
C GLU A 56 -6.65 -2.24 -1.16
N VAL A 57 -5.89 -3.26 -0.75
CA VAL A 57 -5.51 -4.42 -1.56
C VAL A 57 -6.23 -5.65 -1.02
N TRP A 58 -6.96 -6.33 -1.89
CA TRP A 58 -7.88 -7.41 -1.53
C TRP A 58 -7.50 -8.70 -2.24
N GLY A 59 -7.66 -9.82 -1.54
CA GLY A 59 -7.59 -11.14 -2.17
C GLY A 59 -8.81 -11.42 -3.04
N SER A 60 -8.67 -12.29 -4.05
CA SER A 60 -9.79 -12.81 -4.82
C SER A 60 -9.66 -14.34 -4.92
N PRO A 61 -10.69 -15.14 -4.57
CA PRO A 61 -12.06 -14.76 -4.19
C PRO A 61 -12.26 -14.40 -2.70
N ARG A 62 -11.22 -14.49 -1.86
CA ARG A 62 -11.31 -14.18 -0.42
C ARG A 62 -10.67 -12.81 -0.13
N PRO A 63 -11.46 -11.73 0.02
CA PRO A 63 -10.93 -10.37 0.15
C PRO A 63 -9.97 -10.22 1.34
N ASN A 64 -10.29 -10.85 2.46
CA ASN A 64 -9.54 -10.72 3.72
C ASN A 64 -8.41 -11.75 3.87
N ARG A 65 -8.02 -12.45 2.80
CA ARG A 65 -6.99 -13.50 2.88
C ARG A 65 -6.13 -13.60 1.64
N PHE A 66 -4.82 -13.44 1.83
CA PHE A 66 -3.83 -13.71 0.79
C PHE A 66 -3.38 -15.17 0.82
N ARG A 67 -3.12 -15.72 -0.37
CA ARG A 67 -2.48 -17.01 -0.55
C ARG A 67 -0.96 -16.89 -0.30
N ARG A 68 -0.28 -18.02 -0.11
CA ARG A 68 1.15 -18.05 0.20
C ARG A 68 2.02 -17.44 -0.91
N ASP A 69 1.68 -17.71 -2.17
CA ASP A 69 2.30 -17.12 -3.36
C ASP A 69 2.13 -15.60 -3.39
N GLN A 70 0.96 -15.10 -3.01
CA GLN A 70 0.66 -13.66 -2.98
C GLN A 70 1.43 -12.96 -1.86
N VAL A 71 1.51 -13.55 -0.67
CA VAL A 71 2.31 -13.01 0.44
C VAL A 71 3.79 -12.94 0.05
N SER A 72 4.33 -14.04 -0.51
CA SER A 72 5.73 -14.07 -0.97
C SER A 72 5.99 -13.04 -2.06
N GLY A 73 5.08 -12.89 -3.02
CA GLY A 73 5.22 -11.92 -4.11
C GLY A 73 5.12 -10.47 -3.63
N LEU A 74 4.24 -10.18 -2.66
CA LEU A 74 4.18 -8.86 -2.02
C LEU A 74 5.50 -8.56 -1.33
N GLN A 75 6.03 -9.47 -0.50
CA GLN A 75 7.32 -9.28 0.18
C GLN A 75 8.44 -8.92 -0.80
N GLN A 76 8.59 -9.69 -1.88
CA GLN A 76 9.62 -9.48 -2.91
C GLN A 76 9.48 -8.18 -3.72
N THR A 77 8.27 -7.61 -3.79
CA THR A 77 8.00 -6.40 -4.57
C THR A 77 7.88 -5.15 -3.71
N ALA A 78 7.83 -5.33 -2.39
CA ALA A 78 7.82 -4.24 -1.42
C ALA A 78 9.09 -3.41 -1.55
N LYS A 79 8.92 -2.09 -1.51
CA LYS A 79 10.03 -1.14 -1.45
C LYS A 79 9.82 -0.17 -0.31
N TRP A 80 10.89 0.27 0.32
CA TRP A 80 10.80 1.26 1.40
C TRP A 80 10.21 2.56 0.86
N TYR A 81 9.20 3.08 1.56
CA TYR A 81 8.67 4.43 1.35
C TYR A 81 9.16 5.35 2.46
N VAL A 82 9.01 4.91 3.71
CA VAL A 82 9.68 5.47 4.89
C VAL A 82 10.46 4.33 5.55
N SER A 83 11.79 4.39 5.43
CA SER A 83 12.69 3.36 5.94
C SER A 83 12.89 3.47 7.45
N LEU A 84 13.05 2.31 8.10
CA LEU A 84 13.50 2.23 9.48
C LEU A 84 15.02 2.07 9.54
N GLN A 85 15.65 2.70 10.52
CA GLN A 85 17.07 2.52 10.78
C GLN A 85 17.37 1.06 11.12
N ASP A 86 18.42 0.50 10.52
CA ASP A 86 18.88 -0.88 10.73
C ASP A 86 17.86 -1.98 10.37
N VAL A 87 16.85 -1.69 9.53
CA VAL A 87 15.89 -2.68 9.02
C VAL A 87 15.97 -2.79 7.50
N GLU A 88 16.21 -4.01 7.02
CA GLU A 88 16.16 -4.36 5.61
C GLU A 88 14.84 -5.06 5.27
N ILE A 89 14.27 -4.74 4.10
CA ILE A 89 13.20 -5.53 3.47
C ILE A 89 13.81 -6.37 2.35
N ARG A 90 13.37 -7.62 2.24
CA ARG A 90 13.88 -8.63 1.31
C ARG A 90 12.79 -9.11 0.36
#